data_AF-A0A8S3AWP5-F1
#
_entry.id   AF-A0A8S3AWP5-F1
#
_cell.length_a   1.000
_cell.length_b   1.000
_cell.length_c   1.000
_cell.angle_alpha   90.00
_cell.angle_beta   90.00
_cell.angle_gamma   90.00
#
_symmetry.space_group_name_H-M   'P 1'
#
loop_
_entity.id
_entity.type
_entity.pdbx_description
1 polymer ?
#
loop_
_entity_poly.entity_id
_entity_poly.type
_entity_poly.pdbx_seq_one_letter_code
_entity_poly.pdbx_strand_id
1 'polypeptide(L)'
;MQNEYYKVTTHSIDISNKKSKKTAYFVTCNLPFVQGPPYVCVPPKKSARYNFEICPPKRGTYKGVVVFQPGPWPIKDVDSDGDEIPPLEPEDPTDFKYSLWFTVEINVQPPDAQKTVDLSAPCLGTNSLIIPLRNPLDHPIRLDVDFQTLHDVF
;
A
#
# COMPACT_ATOMS: atom_id res chain seq x y z
N MET A 1 -2.49 -6.96 26.18
CA MET A 1 -3.76 -6.51 25.57
C MET A 1 -3.40 -5.63 24.39
N GLN A 2 -3.53 -6.11 23.16
CA GLN A 2 -3.24 -5.30 21.97
C GLN A 2 -4.07 -5.84 20.80
N ASN A 3 -5.32 -5.38 20.71
CA ASN A 3 -6.17 -5.63 19.54
C ASN A 3 -5.92 -4.54 18.51
N GLU A 4 -4.82 -4.65 17.78
CA GLU A 4 -4.59 -3.84 16.59
C GLU A 4 -5.14 -4.60 15.39
N TYR A 5 -6.36 -4.24 14.97
CA TYR A 5 -7.07 -4.83 13.82
C TYR A 5 -6.52 -4.39 12.46
N TYR A 6 -5.33 -3.77 12.39
CA TYR A 6 -4.70 -3.45 11.11
C TYR A 6 -3.75 -4.57 10.70
N LYS A 7 -4.12 -5.31 9.66
CA LYS A 7 -3.25 -6.32 9.06
C LYS A 7 -2.43 -5.67 7.96
N VAL A 8 -1.13 -5.49 8.22
CA VAL A 8 -0.17 -5.08 7.18
C VAL A 8 0.06 -6.26 6.24
N THR A 9 -0.06 -6.03 4.94
CA THR A 9 0.24 -7.03 3.91
C THR A 9 1.39 -6.55 3.03
N THR A 10 2.39 -7.39 2.85
CA THR A 10 3.55 -7.09 2.00
C THR A 10 3.35 -7.65 0.60
N HIS A 11 3.58 -6.81 -0.40
CA HIS A 11 3.57 -7.16 -1.81
C HIS A 11 4.87 -6.74 -2.49
N SER A 12 5.10 -7.24 -3.70
CA SER A 12 6.33 -6.97 -4.44
C SER A 12 6.09 -6.82 -5.93
N ILE A 13 6.82 -5.90 -6.57
CA ILE A 13 6.83 -5.71 -8.03
C ILE A 13 8.26 -5.90 -8.54
N ASP A 14 8.42 -6.63 -9.64
CA ASP A 14 9.73 -6.80 -10.28
C ASP A 14 10.00 -5.67 -11.28
N ILE A 15 11.07 -4.91 -11.01
CA ILE A 15 11.49 -3.75 -11.79
C ILE A 15 12.69 -4.13 -12.64
N SER A 16 12.51 -4.09 -13.96
CA SER A 16 13.53 -4.52 -14.92
C SER A 16 14.26 -3.35 -15.56
N ASN A 17 15.57 -3.32 -15.45
CA ASN A 17 16.43 -2.36 -16.13
C ASN A 17 16.97 -2.96 -17.43
N LYS A 18 16.49 -2.44 -18.56
CA LYS A 18 16.92 -2.87 -19.91
C LYS A 18 18.21 -2.20 -20.38
N LYS A 19 18.75 -1.25 -19.62
CA LYS A 19 19.94 -0.47 -20.01
C LYS A 19 21.23 -1.18 -19.62
N SER A 20 22.32 -0.74 -20.24
CA SER A 20 23.69 -1.14 -19.91
C SER A 20 24.27 -0.43 -18.68
N LYS A 21 23.58 0.58 -18.13
CA LYS A 21 23.99 1.34 -16.94
C LYS A 21 23.10 1.03 -15.73
N LYS A 22 23.66 1.17 -14.52
CA LYS A 22 22.88 1.06 -13.26
C LYS A 22 21.84 2.19 -13.22
N THR A 23 20.61 1.89 -12.82
CA THR A 23 19.53 2.89 -12.77
C THR A 23 18.87 2.85 -11.40
N ALA A 24 18.68 4.01 -10.80
CA ALA A 24 17.84 4.17 -9.62
C ALA A 24 16.46 4.69 -10.04
N TYR A 25 15.41 4.07 -9.51
CA TYR A 25 14.04 4.52 -9.70
C TYR A 25 13.47 5.02 -8.37
N PHE A 26 13.04 6.27 -8.34
CA PHE A 26 12.30 6.87 -7.24
C PHE A 26 10.85 6.45 -7.34
N VAL A 27 10.29 6.00 -6.22
CA VAL A 27 8.96 5.41 -6.16
C VAL A 27 7.99 6.38 -5.55
N THR A 28 6.86 6.59 -6.23
CA THR A 28 5.74 7.37 -5.72
C THR A 28 4.45 6.58 -5.88
N CYS A 29 3.54 6.71 -4.91
CA CYS A 29 2.21 6.11 -4.97
C CYS A 29 1.18 7.14 -4.52
N ASN A 30 0.02 7.15 -5.18
CA ASN A 30 -1.08 8.05 -4.81
C ASN A 30 -2.00 7.48 -3.71
N LEU A 31 -1.76 6.26 -3.23
CA LEU A 31 -2.53 5.64 -2.16
C LEU A 31 -1.83 5.88 -0.80
N PRO A 32 -2.47 6.57 0.17
CA PRO A 32 -1.81 7.02 1.40
C PRO A 32 -1.50 5.89 2.39
N PHE A 33 -2.08 4.71 2.19
CA PHE A 33 -1.89 3.52 3.01
C PHE A 33 -0.94 2.49 2.36
N VAL A 34 -0.27 2.88 1.28
CA VAL A 34 0.80 2.11 0.64
C VAL A 34 2.13 2.74 1.03
N GLN A 35 3.04 1.94 1.60
CA GLN A 35 4.33 2.40 2.10
C GLN A 35 5.44 1.51 1.58
N GLY A 36 6.62 2.08 1.31
CA GLY A 36 7.77 1.32 0.84
C GLY A 36 9.01 2.19 0.73
N PRO A 37 10.16 1.61 0.38
CA PRO A 37 11.39 2.37 0.18
C PRO A 37 11.21 3.48 -0.86
N PRO A 38 11.79 4.68 -0.67
CA PRO A 38 11.58 5.82 -1.58
C PRO A 38 12.24 5.62 -2.95
N TYR A 39 13.12 4.62 -3.08
CA TYR A 39 13.79 4.27 -4.33
C TYR A 39 14.14 2.78 -4.41
N VAL A 40 14.37 2.29 -5.62
CA VAL A 40 14.92 0.96 -5.92
C VAL A 40 16.09 1.08 -6.89
N CYS A 41 17.20 0.42 -6.57
CA CYS A 41 18.41 0.41 -7.39
C CYS A 41 18.46 -0.87 -8.22
N VAL A 42 18.57 -0.73 -9.54
CA VAL A 42 18.51 -1.85 -10.48
C VAL A 42 19.81 -1.93 -11.29
N PRO A 43 20.57 -3.04 -11.19
CA PRO A 43 21.79 -3.22 -11.97
C PRO A 43 21.53 -3.25 -13.49
N PRO A 44 22.57 -3.04 -14.32
CA PRO A 44 22.47 -3.16 -15.77
C PRO A 44 21.90 -4.50 -16.21
N LYS A 45 20.97 -4.49 -17.17
CA LYS A 45 20.39 -5.69 -17.80
C LYS A 45 19.82 -6.71 -16.81
N LYS A 46 19.42 -6.26 -15.62
CA LYS A 46 18.87 -7.10 -14.53
C LYS A 46 17.55 -6.54 -14.03
N SER A 47 16.89 -7.34 -13.20
CA SER A 47 15.68 -6.94 -12.49
C SER A 47 15.93 -6.90 -10.99
N ALA A 48 15.26 -6.01 -10.29
CA ALA A 48 15.25 -5.93 -8.84
C ALA A 48 13.81 -5.99 -8.34
N ARG A 49 13.60 -6.64 -7.20
CA ARG A 49 12.30 -6.78 -6.57
C ARG A 49 12.06 -5.60 -5.63
N TYR A 50 10.99 -4.84 -5.86
CA TYR A 50 10.56 -3.75 -5.02
C TYR A 50 9.45 -4.23 -4.09
N ASN A 51 9.71 -4.27 -2.78
CA ASN A 51 8.73 -4.65 -1.77
C ASN A 51 8.06 -3.41 -1.18
N PHE A 52 6.75 -3.49 -0.99
CA PHE A 52 5.95 -2.44 -0.36
C PHE A 52 4.87 -3.06 0.53
N GLU A 53 4.41 -2.28 1.49
CA GLU A 53 3.45 -2.65 2.50
C GLU A 53 2.15 -1.91 2.25
N ILE A 54 1.04 -2.58 2.57
CA ILE A 54 -0.31 -2.06 2.40
C ILE A 54 -1.04 -2.20 3.74
N CYS A 55 -1.57 -1.09 4.25
CA CYS A 55 -2.31 -1.02 5.51
C CYS A 55 -3.59 -0.19 5.37
N PRO A 56 -4.61 -0.68 4.65
CA PRO A 56 -5.80 0.09 4.34
C PRO A 56 -6.67 0.33 5.59
N PRO A 57 -7.25 1.54 5.76
CA PRO A 57 -7.99 1.89 6.98
C PRO A 57 -9.42 1.34 7.02
N LYS A 58 -10.01 1.02 5.86
CA LYS A 58 -11.40 0.53 5.74
C LYS A 58 -11.47 -0.60 4.70
N ARG A 59 -12.55 -1.38 4.78
CA ARG A 59 -12.89 -2.38 3.74
C ARG A 59 -13.27 -1.68 2.43
N GLY A 60 -13.11 -2.40 1.32
CA GLY A 60 -13.52 -1.92 -0.01
C GLY A 60 -12.43 -2.08 -1.07
N THR A 61 -12.69 -1.52 -2.25
CA THR A 61 -11.80 -1.57 -3.40
C THR A 61 -11.13 -0.23 -3.62
N TYR A 62 -9.80 -0.21 -3.61
CA TYR A 62 -8.99 0.98 -3.87
C TYR A 62 -8.20 0.80 -5.16
N LYS A 63 -8.22 1.82 -6.01
CA LYS A 63 -7.43 1.85 -7.25
C LYS A 63 -6.43 2.99 -7.19
N GLY A 64 -5.20 2.70 -7.53
CA GLY A 64 -4.10 3.66 -7.50
C GLY A 64 -3.06 3.39 -8.56
N VAL A 65 -2.03 4.22 -8.56
CA VAL A 65 -0.90 4.15 -9.46
C VAL A 65 0.38 4.20 -8.65
N VAL A 66 1.31 3.31 -8.98
CA VAL A 66 2.69 3.35 -8.50
C VAL A 66 3.57 3.76 -9.67
N VAL A 67 4.35 4.82 -9.50
CA VAL A 67 5.24 5.36 -10.53
C VAL A 67 6.69 5.22 -10.07
N PHE A 68 7.51 4.71 -10.97
CA PHE A 68 8.96 4.55 -10.83
C PHE A 68 9.63 5.53 -11.78
N GLN A 69 10.10 6.65 -11.24
CA GLN A 69 10.77 7.70 -12.00
C GLN A 69 12.28 7.50 -11.93
N PRO A 70 12.98 7.38 -13.06
CA PRO A 70 14.43 7.25 -13.02
C PRO A 70 15.02 8.56 -12.50
N GLY A 71 16.04 8.48 -11.64
CA GLY A 71 16.66 9.65 -11.04
C GLY A 71 18.12 9.41 -10.64
N PRO A 72 18.77 10.42 -10.07
CA PRO A 72 20.19 10.36 -9.70
C PRO A 72 20.44 9.19 -8.75
N TRP A 73 21.63 8.60 -8.87
CA TRP A 73 22.00 7.46 -8.05
C TRP A 73 22.06 7.91 -6.56
N PRO A 74 21.24 7.35 -5.66
CA PRO A 74 21.06 7.91 -4.31
C PRO A 74 22.22 7.57 -3.36
N ILE A 75 23.03 6.57 -3.69
CA ILE A 75 24.14 6.11 -2.85
C ILE A 75 25.43 6.73 -3.39
N LYS A 76 26.01 7.67 -2.65
CA LYS A 76 27.31 8.23 -3.01
C LYS A 76 28.41 7.24 -2.69
N ASP A 77 29.31 7.02 -3.62
CA ASP A 77 30.52 6.23 -3.38
C ASP A 77 31.47 7.08 -2.51
N VAL A 78 31.95 6.52 -1.41
CA VAL A 78 32.87 7.16 -0.46
C VAL A 78 34.16 6.34 -0.47
N ASP A 79 35.31 7.01 -0.48
CA ASP A 79 36.60 6.32 -0.47
C ASP A 79 37.01 5.90 0.96
N SER A 80 38.27 5.48 1.10
CA SER A 80 38.79 5.00 2.38
C SER A 80 39.08 6.10 3.40
N ASP A 81 39.13 7.38 2.99
CA ASP A 81 39.35 8.52 3.86
C ASP A 81 38.07 9.28 4.23
N GLY A 82 36.96 8.95 3.56
CA GLY A 82 35.63 9.49 3.85
C GLY A 82 35.18 10.55 2.86
N ASP A 83 35.99 10.83 1.83
CA ASP A 83 35.66 11.79 0.79
C ASP A 83 34.71 11.19 -0.27
N GLU A 84 33.79 12.02 -0.76
CA GLU A 84 32.84 11.63 -1.81
C GLU A 84 33.58 11.45 -3.14
N ILE A 85 33.51 10.25 -3.72
CA ILE A 85 34.11 9.95 -5.01
C ILE A 85 33.20 10.53 -6.11
N PRO A 86 33.72 11.44 -6.97
CA PRO A 86 32.94 11.93 -8.09
C PRO A 86 32.61 10.78 -9.06
N PRO A 87 31.40 10.77 -9.67
CA PRO A 87 31.04 9.75 -10.64
C PRO A 87 32.05 9.68 -11.79
N LEU A 88 32.52 8.47 -12.10
CA LEU A 88 33.46 8.19 -13.21
C LEU A 88 32.94 8.64 -14.59
N GLU A 89 31.63 8.71 -14.77
CA GLU A 89 30.98 9.21 -15.98
C GLU A 89 29.97 10.30 -15.61
N PRO A 90 29.92 11.41 -16.38
CA PRO A 90 28.87 12.40 -16.19
C PRO A 90 27.51 11.74 -16.42
N GLU A 91 26.58 12.01 -15.51
CA GLU A 91 25.21 11.55 -15.61
C GLU A 91 24.50 12.24 -16.78
N ASP A 92 24.27 11.48 -17.85
CA ASP A 92 23.56 11.97 -19.03
C ASP A 92 22.10 12.29 -18.67
N PRO A 93 21.64 13.55 -18.81
CA PRO A 93 20.26 13.94 -18.47
C PRO A 93 19.22 13.24 -19.37
N THR A 94 19.63 12.71 -20.52
CA THR A 94 18.82 11.90 -21.43
C THR A 94 18.63 10.46 -20.95
N ASP A 95 19.40 10.00 -19.96
CA ASP A 95 19.26 8.63 -19.42
C ASP A 95 17.95 8.51 -18.62
N PHE A 96 17.42 9.59 -18.02
CA PHE A 96 16.18 9.54 -17.22
C PHE A 96 14.87 9.46 -18.04
N LYS A 97 14.90 9.03 -19.30
CA LYS A 97 13.74 9.14 -20.21
C LYS A 97 12.60 8.14 -19.95
N TYR A 98 12.86 7.03 -19.24
CA TYR A 98 11.89 5.93 -19.11
C TYR A 98 11.35 5.77 -17.69
N SER A 99 10.16 6.33 -17.45
CA SER A 99 9.37 6.06 -16.25
C SER A 99 8.55 4.78 -16.41
N LEU A 100 8.49 3.96 -15.37
CA LEU A 100 7.58 2.81 -15.31
C LEU A 100 6.39 3.19 -14.46
N TRP A 101 5.20 2.73 -14.81
CA TRP A 101 4.00 2.93 -14.02
C TRP A 101 3.17 1.65 -13.99
N PHE A 102 2.54 1.42 -12.84
CA PHE A 102 1.71 0.25 -12.59
C PHE A 102 0.38 0.72 -12.00
N THR A 103 -0.72 0.18 -12.51
CA THR A 103 -2.02 0.30 -11.85
C THR A 103 -2.10 -0.75 -10.76
N VAL A 104 -2.48 -0.35 -9.56
CA VAL A 104 -2.67 -1.26 -8.42
C VAL A 104 -4.14 -1.22 -8.03
N GLU A 105 -4.75 -2.40 -7.95
CA GLU A 105 -6.09 -2.60 -7.44
C GLU A 105 -6.02 -3.42 -6.15
N ILE A 106 -6.45 -2.81 -5.04
CA ILE A 106 -6.38 -3.38 -3.70
C ILE A 106 -7.81 -3.68 -3.27
N ASN A 107 -8.11 -4.96 -3.13
CA ASN A 107 -9.41 -5.41 -2.67
C ASN A 107 -9.33 -5.84 -1.21
N VAL A 108 -9.90 -5.03 -0.32
CA VAL A 108 -9.87 -5.23 1.13
C VAL A 108 -11.17 -5.89 1.55
N GLN A 109 -11.10 -7.20 1.79
CA GLN A 109 -12.23 -7.98 2.27
C GLN A 109 -12.59 -7.60 3.71
N PRO A 110 -13.88 -7.62 4.08
CA PRO A 110 -14.25 -7.50 5.48
C PRO A 110 -13.62 -8.64 6.29
N PRO A 111 -13.23 -8.38 7.55
CA PRO A 111 -12.90 -9.47 8.46
C PRO A 111 -14.15 -10.31 8.74
N ASP A 112 -13.94 -11.54 9.23
CA ASP A 112 -15.04 -12.40 9.65
C ASP A 112 -15.94 -11.68 10.65
N ALA A 113 -17.25 -11.90 10.53
CA ALA A 113 -18.23 -11.27 11.41
C ALA A 113 -17.92 -11.63 12.86
N GLN A 114 -17.71 -10.61 13.70
CA GLN A 114 -17.44 -10.81 15.12
C GLN A 114 -18.59 -11.54 15.82
N LYS A 115 -19.83 -11.31 15.36
CA LYS A 115 -21.04 -11.98 15.85
C LYS A 115 -22.16 -11.87 14.81
N THR A 116 -22.88 -12.97 14.60
CA THR A 116 -24.12 -13.01 13.82
C THR A 116 -25.31 -13.05 14.79
N VAL A 117 -26.38 -12.32 14.49
CA VAL A 117 -27.62 -12.31 15.28
C VAL A 117 -28.79 -12.59 14.35
N ASP A 118 -29.52 -13.67 14.64
CA ASP A 118 -30.71 -14.03 13.88
C ASP A 118 -31.90 -13.17 14.31
N LEU A 119 -32.50 -12.47 13.35
CA LEU A 119 -33.69 -11.65 13.55
C LEU A 119 -34.85 -12.28 12.77
N SER A 120 -35.96 -12.56 13.47
CA SER A 120 -37.20 -13.05 12.87
C SER A 120 -38.35 -12.15 13.31
N ALA A 121 -39.15 -11.70 12.35
CA ALA A 121 -40.34 -10.88 12.59
C ALA A 121 -41.51 -11.44 11.76
N PRO A 122 -42.74 -11.49 12.30
CA PRO A 122 -43.91 -11.84 11.50
C PRO A 122 -44.16 -10.78 10.40
N CYS A 123 -44.87 -11.14 9.33
CA CYS A 123 -45.25 -10.19 8.29
C CYS A 123 -46.01 -9.00 8.88
N LEU A 124 -45.64 -7.78 8.49
CA LEU A 124 -46.11 -6.50 9.08
C LEU A 124 -45.77 -6.30 10.58
N GLY A 125 -44.98 -7.18 11.17
CA GLY A 125 -44.43 -7.04 12.51
C GLY A 125 -43.07 -6.33 12.51
N THR A 126 -42.74 -5.67 13.62
CA THR A 126 -41.43 -5.04 13.85
C THR A 126 -40.63 -5.86 14.85
N ASN A 127 -39.35 -6.08 14.57
CA ASN A 127 -38.38 -6.61 15.53
C ASN A 127 -37.28 -5.56 15.74
N SER A 128 -36.78 -5.41 16.96
CA SER A 128 -35.73 -4.47 17.33
C SER A 128 -34.50 -5.20 17.89
N LEU A 129 -33.32 -4.79 17.44
CA LEU A 129 -32.04 -5.28 17.95
C LEU A 129 -31.30 -4.15 18.64
N ILE A 130 -30.92 -4.37 19.90
CA ILE A 130 -30.03 -3.47 20.64
C ILE A 130 -28.63 -4.05 20.61
N ILE A 131 -27.67 -3.31 20.03
CA ILE A 131 -26.25 -3.68 20.01
C ILE A 131 -25.54 -2.83 21.06
N PRO A 132 -25.23 -3.38 22.25
CA PRO A 132 -24.50 -2.62 23.27
C PRO A 132 -23.05 -2.44 22.85
N LEU A 133 -22.61 -1.19 22.74
CA LEU A 133 -21.22 -0.84 22.46
C LEU A 133 -20.55 -0.35 23.75
N ARG A 134 -19.39 -0.93 24.07
CA ARG A 134 -18.54 -0.48 25.18
C ARG A 134 -17.27 0.11 24.59
N ASN A 135 -16.99 1.37 24.89
CA ASN A 135 -15.68 1.97 24.63
C ASN A 135 -14.69 1.47 25.71
N PRO A 136 -13.68 0.65 25.38
CA PRO A 136 -12.70 0.20 26.36
C PRO A 136 -11.58 1.24 26.63
N LEU A 137 -11.53 2.33 25.85
CA LEU A 137 -10.50 3.36 25.95
C LEU A 137 -10.88 4.45 26.95
N ASP A 138 -9.88 5.15 27.45
CA ASP A 138 -10.00 6.28 28.38
C ASP A 138 -10.37 7.61 27.70
N HIS A 139 -10.48 7.61 26.37
CA HIS A 139 -10.81 8.76 25.55
C HIS A 139 -12.00 8.47 24.63
N PRO A 140 -12.76 9.49 24.21
CA PRO A 140 -13.92 9.32 23.34
C PRO A 140 -13.51 8.81 21.95
N ILE A 141 -14.21 7.78 21.47
CA ILE A 141 -14.03 7.21 20.13
C ILE A 141 -15.17 7.65 19.20
N ARG A 142 -14.87 7.81 17.91
CA ARG A 142 -15.89 7.97 16.85
C ARG A 142 -16.03 6.65 16.11
N LEU A 143 -17.26 6.18 15.99
CA LEU A 143 -17.61 4.98 15.25
C LEU A 143 -18.42 5.40 14.02
N ASP A 144 -17.91 5.09 12.84
CA ASP A 144 -18.66 5.19 11.59
C ASP A 144 -19.53 3.93 11.48
N VAL A 145 -20.85 4.09 11.39
CA VAL A 145 -21.81 2.99 11.27
C VAL A 145 -22.37 2.97 9.86
N ASP A 146 -22.08 1.90 9.11
CA ASP A 146 -22.60 1.66 7.77
C ASP A 146 -23.52 0.44 7.76
N PHE A 147 -24.74 0.61 7.24
CA PHE A 147 -25.67 -0.49 6.99
C PHE A 147 -25.54 -0.95 5.54
N GLN A 148 -25.32 -2.25 5.33
CA GLN A 148 -25.34 -2.86 4.01
C GLN A 148 -26.37 -3.99 4.00
N THR A 149 -27.29 -3.94 3.05
CA THR A 149 -28.20 -5.05 2.76
C THR A 149 -27.54 -5.99 1.77
N LEU A 150 -27.42 -7.25 2.13
CA LEU A 150 -27.16 -8.31 1.17
C LEU A 150 -28.53 -8.73 0.62
N HIS A 151 -28.89 -8.22 -0.56
CA HIS A 151 -30.03 -8.76 -1.29
C HIS A 151 -29.60 -10.07 -1.93
N ASP A 152 -30.02 -11.19 -1.36
CA ASP A 152 -30.23 -12.40 -2.16
C ASP A 152 -31.57 -12.22 -2.89
N VAL A 153 -31.49 -12.07 -4.21
CA VAL A 153 -32.65 -12.07 -5.10
C VAL A 153 -33.17 -13.51 -5.10
N PHE A 154 -34.36 -13.70 -4.54
CA PHE A 154 -35.14 -14.93 -4.69
C PHE A 154 -35.86 -14.94 -6.04
#